data_AF-A0A7X6USR3-F1
#
_entry.id   AF-A0A7X6USR3-F1
#
_cell.length_a   1.000
_cell.length_b   1.000
_cell.length_c   1.000
_cell.angle_alpha   90.00
_cell.angle_beta   90.00
_cell.angle_gamma   90.00
#
_symmetry.space_group_name_H-M   'P 1'
#
loop_
_entity.id
_entity.type
_entity.pdbx_description
1 polymer ?
#
loop_
_entity_poly.entity_id
_entity_poly.type
_entity_poly.pdbx_seq_one_letter_code
_entity_poly.pdbx_strand_id
1 'polypeptide(L)'
;MIKTATMPHAQHKASEEQTIGQMLTAWLQGEFARLFPTSNPHLARVQVVPTLSSTHGDYQSNAAMILAKVLQRGPRELAQAFVAQAGRPESVAQLDAVAPGFINIHLDNAWLADHLMAMFEDEHLGVAPIGRGRTVILDYSSPNVAKPMHIGHIRSTVIGNALDRLHRFLGYRVIADNHLGDWGTQFGILIMGYRHFVDPQALQENPIAELERIYVRSYE
;
A
#
# COMPACT_ATOMS: atom_id res chain seq x y z
N MET A 1 2.97 -36.90 -35.71
CA MET A 1 1.98 -35.97 -35.13
C MET A 1 1.81 -36.31 -33.66
N ILE A 2 2.54 -35.60 -32.80
CA ILE A 2 2.49 -35.79 -31.35
C ILE A 2 1.32 -34.96 -30.85
N LYS A 3 0.32 -35.61 -30.26
CA LYS A 3 -0.82 -34.95 -29.59
C LYS A 3 -0.30 -34.33 -28.29
N THR A 4 -0.19 -33.01 -28.25
CA THR A 4 0.04 -32.27 -27.01
C THR A 4 -1.28 -32.23 -26.24
N ALA A 5 -1.33 -32.94 -25.11
CA ALA A 5 -2.46 -32.92 -24.20
C ALA A 5 -2.47 -31.60 -23.43
N THR A 6 -3.49 -30.78 -23.65
CA THR A 6 -3.77 -29.59 -22.84
C THR A 6 -4.22 -30.06 -21.45
N MET A 7 -3.42 -29.78 -20.43
CA MET A 7 -3.82 -29.99 -19.04
C MET A 7 -4.94 -29.00 -18.67
N PRO A 8 -5.92 -29.40 -17.83
CA PRO A 8 -7.00 -28.51 -17.45
C PRO A 8 -6.47 -27.41 -16.52
N HIS A 9 -6.82 -26.16 -16.82
CA HIS A 9 -6.68 -25.04 -15.90
C HIS A 9 -7.35 -25.39 -14.58
N ALA A 10 -6.53 -25.58 -13.54
CA ALA A 10 -7.01 -25.62 -12.18
C ALA A 10 -7.62 -24.25 -11.89
N GLN A 11 -8.95 -24.23 -11.76
CA GLN A 11 -9.68 -23.08 -11.24
C GLN A 11 -9.27 -22.88 -9.77
N HIS A 12 -8.24 -22.07 -9.53
CA HIS A 12 -7.92 -21.57 -8.20
C HIS A 12 -9.01 -20.59 -7.77
N LYS A 13 -9.96 -21.11 -7.00
CA LYS A 13 -11.09 -20.39 -6.42
C LYS A 13 -10.60 -19.43 -5.32
N ALA A 14 -10.73 -18.13 -5.56
CA ALA A 14 -11.06 -17.11 -4.55
C ALA A 14 -10.13 -16.93 -3.33
N SER A 15 -8.82 -17.22 -3.43
CA SER A 15 -7.82 -16.86 -2.41
C SER A 15 -6.89 -15.70 -2.80
N GLU A 16 -7.13 -15.05 -3.94
CA GLU A 16 -6.16 -14.16 -4.64
C GLU A 16 -6.07 -12.72 -4.12
N GLU A 17 -6.74 -12.35 -3.02
CA GLU A 17 -6.75 -10.96 -2.52
C GLU A 17 -5.84 -10.73 -1.30
N GLN A 18 -5.07 -11.73 -0.87
CA GLN A 18 -4.31 -11.67 0.37
C GLN A 18 -2.80 -11.69 0.13
N THR A 19 -2.09 -10.77 0.80
CA THR A 19 -0.62 -10.85 0.87
C THR A 19 -0.19 -12.09 1.66
N ILE A 20 1.05 -12.55 1.48
CA ILE A 20 1.62 -13.67 2.25
C ILE A 20 1.44 -13.43 3.76
N GLY A 21 1.71 -12.21 4.25
CA GLY A 21 1.50 -11.85 5.65
C GLY A 21 0.05 -11.98 6.12
N GLN A 22 -0.93 -11.61 5.28
CA GLN A 22 -2.36 -11.78 5.58
C GLN A 22 -2.77 -13.26 5.58
N MET A 23 -2.30 -14.03 4.61
CA MET A 23 -2.52 -15.48 4.53
C MET A 23 -1.97 -16.19 5.78
N LEU A 24 -0.72 -15.89 6.16
CA LEU A 24 -0.09 -16.45 7.36
C LEU A 24 -0.79 -15.99 8.64
N THR A 25 -1.26 -14.74 8.69
CA THR A 25 -2.04 -14.23 9.83
C THR A 25 -3.34 -15.00 9.98
N ALA A 26 -4.10 -15.20 8.89
CA ALA A 26 -5.35 -15.94 8.91
C ALA A 26 -5.13 -17.40 9.33
N TRP A 27 -4.10 -18.06 8.79
CA TRP A 27 -3.70 -19.40 9.19
C TRP A 27 -3.37 -19.48 10.68
N LEU A 28 -2.49 -18.59 11.17
CA LEU A 28 -2.05 -18.61 12.55
C LEU A 28 -3.21 -18.37 13.53
N GLN A 29 -4.10 -17.42 13.21
CA GLN A 29 -5.32 -17.19 14.00
C GLN A 29 -6.22 -18.44 14.01
N GLY A 30 -6.41 -19.10 12.86
CA GLY A 30 -7.19 -20.34 12.76
C GLY A 30 -6.61 -21.48 13.60
N GLU A 31 -5.30 -21.69 13.56
CA GLU A 31 -4.64 -22.71 14.37
C GLU A 31 -4.68 -22.39 15.88
N PHE A 32 -4.54 -21.12 16.27
CA PHE A 32 -4.71 -20.72 17.67
C PHE A 32 -6.15 -20.95 18.15
N ALA A 33 -7.16 -20.63 17.33
CA ALA A 33 -8.56 -20.90 17.65
C ALA A 33 -8.83 -22.40 17.82
N ARG A 34 -8.23 -23.24 16.98
CA ARG A 34 -8.37 -24.70 17.02
C ARG A 34 -7.68 -25.31 18.24
N LEU A 35 -6.45 -24.91 18.53
CA LEU A 35 -5.64 -25.46 19.63
C LEU A 35 -6.02 -24.88 21.00
N PHE A 36 -6.44 -23.62 21.03
CA PHE A 36 -6.75 -22.88 22.26
C PHE A 36 -8.07 -22.11 22.11
N PRO A 37 -9.24 -22.79 22.18
CA PRO A 37 -10.53 -22.16 21.87
C PRO A 37 -10.89 -20.93 22.71
N THR A 38 -10.34 -20.81 23.92
CA THR A 38 -10.52 -19.65 24.81
C THR A 38 -9.80 -18.39 24.34
N SER A 39 -8.94 -18.47 23.31
CA SER A 39 -8.21 -17.34 22.73
C SER A 39 -9.05 -16.45 21.80
N ASN A 40 -10.19 -16.94 21.29
CA ASN A 40 -10.99 -16.33 20.22
C ASN A 40 -11.24 -14.81 20.33
N PRO A 41 -11.61 -14.25 21.50
CA PRO A 41 -11.89 -12.81 21.60
C PRO A 41 -10.70 -11.89 21.33
N HIS A 42 -9.48 -12.44 21.39
CA HIS A 42 -8.23 -11.66 21.29
C HIS A 42 -7.44 -11.94 20.01
N LEU A 43 -7.88 -12.88 19.18
CA LEU A 43 -7.19 -13.26 17.94
C LEU A 43 -7.13 -12.12 16.92
N ALA A 44 -8.09 -11.20 16.91
CA ALA A 44 -8.09 -10.05 16.01
C ALA A 44 -6.85 -9.13 16.17
N ARG A 45 -6.16 -9.20 17.32
CA ARG A 45 -4.93 -8.43 17.59
C ARG A 45 -3.66 -9.18 17.20
N VAL A 46 -3.78 -10.46 16.87
CA VAL A 46 -2.66 -11.30 16.49
C VAL A 46 -2.38 -11.11 15.01
N GLN A 47 -1.13 -10.80 14.68
CA GLN A 47 -0.67 -10.62 13.31
C GLN A 47 0.65 -11.35 13.10
N VAL A 48 0.89 -11.70 11.84
CA VAL A 48 2.17 -12.17 11.34
C VAL A 48 2.81 -11.02 10.56
N VAL A 49 4.05 -10.69 10.92
CA VAL A 49 4.80 -9.57 10.34
C VAL A 49 6.14 -10.06 9.79
N PRO A 50 6.67 -9.46 8.70
CA PRO A 50 7.98 -9.83 8.19
C PRO A 50 9.05 -9.54 9.26
N THR A 51 10.07 -10.39 9.34
CA THR A 51 11.23 -10.11 10.18
C THR A 51 12.28 -9.32 9.39
N LEU A 52 13.06 -8.51 10.12
CA LEU A 52 14.23 -7.80 9.56
C LEU A 52 15.53 -8.62 9.72
N SER A 53 15.49 -9.72 10.49
CA SER A 53 16.65 -10.57 10.73
C SER A 53 16.47 -11.92 10.05
N SER A 54 17.39 -12.27 9.17
CA SER A 54 17.43 -13.58 8.50
C SER A 54 17.61 -14.75 9.47
N THR A 55 18.10 -14.51 10.68
CA THR A 55 18.21 -15.53 11.73
C THR A 55 16.87 -15.89 12.37
N HIS A 56 15.82 -15.11 12.14
CA HIS A 56 14.48 -15.31 12.72
C HIS A 56 13.45 -15.81 11.71
N GLY A 57 13.90 -16.32 10.56
CA GLY A 57 13.05 -16.76 9.46
C GLY A 57 12.64 -15.63 8.54
N ASP A 58 11.46 -15.75 7.93
CA ASP A 58 10.91 -14.79 6.96
C ASP A 58 9.82 -13.93 7.61
N TYR A 59 9.05 -14.54 8.50
CA TYR A 59 7.97 -13.91 9.25
C TYR A 59 8.02 -14.28 10.73
N GLN A 60 7.40 -13.46 11.57
CA GLN A 60 7.28 -13.73 13.00
C GLN A 60 5.93 -13.27 13.55
N SER A 61 5.54 -13.83 14.68
CA SER A 61 4.38 -13.38 15.44
C SER A 61 4.65 -13.38 16.95
N ASN A 62 4.13 -12.35 17.64
CA ASN A 62 4.10 -12.27 19.10
C ASN A 62 2.78 -12.80 19.70
N ALA A 63 2.01 -13.59 18.93
CA ALA A 63 0.70 -14.13 19.33
C ALA A 63 0.70 -14.72 20.74
N ALA A 64 1.70 -15.55 21.07
CA ALA A 64 1.76 -16.21 22.36
C ALA A 64 1.94 -15.21 23.53
N MET A 65 2.61 -14.08 23.31
CA MET A 65 2.73 -13.03 24.32
C MET A 65 1.40 -12.30 24.55
N ILE A 66 0.66 -12.03 23.47
CA ILE A 66 -0.65 -11.39 23.53
C ILE A 66 -1.66 -12.30 24.25
N LEU A 67 -1.64 -13.59 23.94
CA LEU A 67 -2.62 -14.57 24.41
C LEU A 67 -2.27 -15.20 25.77
N ALA A 68 -1.01 -15.11 26.22
CA ALA A 68 -0.53 -15.70 27.47
C ALA A 68 -1.42 -15.36 28.68
N LYS A 69 -1.77 -14.08 28.85
CA LYS A 69 -2.60 -13.62 29.98
C LYS A 69 -4.01 -14.23 29.95
N VAL A 70 -4.59 -14.33 28.76
CA VAL A 70 -5.95 -14.87 28.54
C VAL A 70 -5.97 -16.37 28.78
N LEU A 71 -4.95 -17.07 28.29
CA LEU A 71 -4.82 -18.51 28.41
C LEU A 71 -4.22 -18.96 29.75
N GLN A 72 -3.84 -18.01 30.62
CA GLN A 72 -3.18 -18.26 31.91
C GLN A 72 -1.95 -19.16 31.80
N ARG A 73 -1.18 -19.01 30.71
CA ARG A 73 0.03 -19.79 30.42
C ARG A 73 1.21 -18.87 30.15
N GLY A 74 2.41 -19.35 30.42
CA GLY A 74 3.63 -18.59 30.09
C GLY A 74 3.76 -18.38 28.57
N PRO A 75 4.15 -17.18 28.08
CA PRO A 75 4.28 -16.94 26.64
C PRO A 75 5.19 -17.93 25.90
N ARG A 76 6.32 -18.29 26.51
CA ARG A 76 7.26 -19.28 25.95
C ARG A 76 6.64 -20.66 25.84
N GLU A 77 5.98 -21.11 26.90
CA GLU A 77 5.31 -22.41 26.94
C GLU A 77 4.18 -22.48 25.89
N LEU A 78 3.43 -21.38 25.75
CA LEU A 78 2.36 -21.27 24.77
C LEU A 78 2.89 -21.30 23.33
N ALA A 79 3.97 -20.58 23.04
CA ALA A 79 4.63 -20.62 21.72
C ALA A 79 5.13 -22.04 21.40
N GLN A 80 5.79 -22.70 22.36
CA GLN A 80 6.27 -24.08 22.21
C GLN A 80 5.12 -25.07 21.96
N ALA A 81 4.03 -24.94 22.73
CA ALA A 81 2.86 -25.77 22.56
C ALA A 81 2.18 -25.57 21.20
N PHE A 82 2.14 -24.34 20.70
CA PHE A 82 1.63 -24.02 19.37
C PHE A 82 2.50 -24.67 18.28
N VAL A 83 3.82 -24.40 18.29
CA VAL A 83 4.75 -24.93 17.28
C VAL A 83 4.73 -26.46 17.21
N ALA A 84 4.56 -27.14 18.35
CA ALA A 84 4.51 -28.60 18.41
C ALA A 84 3.22 -29.21 17.83
N GLN A 85 2.11 -28.45 17.77
CA GLN A 85 0.77 -29.00 17.45
C GLN A 85 0.09 -28.33 16.26
N ALA A 86 0.61 -27.20 15.77
CA ALA A 86 0.04 -26.47 14.65
C ALA A 86 0.16 -27.27 13.36
N GLY A 87 -0.95 -27.42 12.64
CA GLY A 87 -0.94 -27.91 11.27
C GLY A 87 -0.29 -26.86 10.38
N ARG A 88 0.84 -27.21 9.74
CA ARG A 88 1.55 -26.29 8.84
C ARG A 88 0.91 -26.30 7.45
N PRO A 89 0.65 -25.14 6.83
CA PRO A 89 0.27 -25.07 5.42
C PRO A 89 1.50 -25.36 4.56
N GLU A 90 1.28 -25.68 3.28
CA GLU A 90 2.37 -25.95 2.31
C GLU A 90 3.38 -24.81 2.19
N SER A 91 2.94 -23.57 2.45
CA SER A 91 3.81 -22.39 2.42
C SER A 91 4.82 -22.31 3.57
N VAL A 92 4.72 -23.16 4.60
CA VAL A 92 5.55 -23.07 5.82
C VAL A 92 6.43 -24.32 5.96
N ALA A 93 7.74 -24.15 5.76
CA ALA A 93 8.73 -25.20 5.96
C ALA A 93 9.01 -25.46 7.44
N GLN A 94 9.12 -24.42 8.26
CA GLN A 94 9.50 -24.55 9.67
C GLN A 94 8.88 -23.48 10.55
N LEU A 95 8.63 -23.85 11.81
CA LEU A 95 8.19 -22.96 12.88
C LEU A 95 9.14 -23.11 14.07
N ASP A 96 9.56 -21.98 14.66
CA ASP A 96 10.38 -21.97 15.85
C ASP A 96 9.76 -21.14 16.96
N ALA A 97 9.77 -21.67 18.18
CA ALA A 97 9.35 -20.95 19.38
C ALA A 97 10.57 -20.32 20.05
N VAL A 98 10.67 -18.99 20.03
CA VAL A 98 11.82 -18.23 20.53
C VAL A 98 11.44 -17.39 21.76
N ALA A 99 12.35 -17.26 22.72
CA ALA A 99 12.11 -16.42 23.89
C ALA A 99 11.92 -14.93 23.50
N PRO A 100 11.03 -14.18 24.16
CA PRO A 100 10.22 -14.59 25.32
C PRO A 100 8.91 -15.34 24.97
N GLY A 101 8.55 -15.45 23.69
CA GLY A 101 7.33 -16.09 23.21
C GLY A 101 7.00 -15.74 21.77
N PHE A 102 8.02 -15.51 20.94
CA PHE A 102 7.87 -15.31 19.51
C PHE A 102 7.67 -16.66 18.82
N ILE A 103 6.90 -16.64 17.73
CA ILE A 103 6.77 -17.74 16.79
C ILE A 103 7.38 -17.25 15.49
N ASN A 104 8.56 -17.76 15.17
CA ASN A 104 9.24 -17.51 13.90
C ASN A 104 8.74 -18.49 12.85
N ILE A 105 8.60 -18.02 11.62
CA ILE A 105 8.00 -18.73 10.49
C ILE A 105 8.99 -18.67 9.34
N HIS A 106 9.39 -19.86 8.87
CA HIS A 106 10.23 -20.04 7.70
C HIS A 106 9.37 -20.56 6.56
N LEU A 107 9.39 -19.84 5.44
CA LEU A 107 8.65 -20.20 4.24
C LEU A 107 9.29 -21.41 3.55
N ASP A 108 8.47 -22.18 2.85
CA ASP A 108 8.96 -23.22 1.97
C ASP A 108 9.50 -22.62 0.66
N ASN A 109 10.73 -23.00 0.30
CA ASN A 109 11.42 -22.45 -0.87
C ASN A 109 10.80 -22.91 -2.19
N ALA A 110 10.27 -24.14 -2.27
CA ALA A 110 9.63 -24.63 -3.48
C ALA A 110 8.31 -23.90 -3.68
N TRP A 111 7.52 -23.78 -2.61
CA TRP A 111 6.30 -22.97 -2.63
C TRP A 111 6.57 -21.51 -3.01
N LEU A 112 7.63 -20.89 -2.46
CA LEU A 112 7.98 -19.52 -2.79
C LEU A 112 8.41 -19.37 -4.26
N ALA A 113 9.16 -20.32 -4.80
CA ALA A 113 9.55 -20.33 -6.20
C ALA A 113 8.32 -20.44 -7.12
N ASP A 114 7.40 -21.35 -6.82
CA ASP A 114 6.15 -21.51 -7.58
C ASP A 114 5.29 -20.23 -7.51
N HIS A 115 5.20 -19.60 -6.33
CA HIS A 115 4.50 -18.33 -6.14
C HIS A 115 5.10 -17.20 -6.99
N LEU A 116 6.43 -17.08 -7.03
CA LEU A 116 7.12 -16.08 -7.84
C LEU A 116 6.93 -16.32 -9.35
N MET A 117 6.95 -17.57 -9.79
CA MET A 117 6.68 -17.92 -11.19
C MET A 117 5.26 -17.55 -11.58
N ALA A 118 4.27 -17.82 -10.72
CA ALA A 118 2.88 -17.41 -10.95
C ALA A 118 2.75 -15.87 -11.01
N MET A 119 3.42 -15.13 -10.11
CA MET A 119 3.44 -13.67 -10.15
C MET A 119 4.06 -13.13 -11.44
N PHE A 120 5.10 -13.78 -11.95
CA PHE A 120 5.77 -13.34 -13.18
C PHE A 120 4.90 -13.50 -14.43
N GLU A 121 4.00 -14.48 -14.43
CA GLU A 121 3.03 -14.71 -15.51
C GLU A 121 1.80 -13.78 -15.43
N ASP A 122 1.57 -13.15 -14.28
CA ASP A 122 0.46 -12.20 -14.06
C ASP A 122 0.86 -10.77 -14.49
N GLU A 123 0.03 -10.15 -15.35
CA GLU A 123 0.17 -8.76 -15.80
C GLU A 123 0.25 -7.76 -14.63
N HIS A 124 -0.42 -8.06 -13.52
CA HIS A 124 -0.46 -7.23 -12.32
C HIS A 124 0.50 -7.72 -11.23
N LEU A 125 1.40 -8.66 -11.54
CA LEU A 125 2.42 -9.18 -10.62
C LEU A 125 1.83 -9.74 -9.32
N GLY A 126 0.68 -10.41 -9.39
CA GLY A 126 -0.05 -10.93 -8.23
C GLY A 126 -0.71 -9.86 -7.36
N VAL A 127 -0.80 -8.61 -7.82
CA VAL A 127 -1.52 -7.54 -7.11
C VAL A 127 -2.99 -7.54 -7.51
N ALA A 128 -3.85 -7.93 -6.56
CA ALA A 128 -5.28 -7.95 -6.78
C ALA A 128 -5.87 -6.54 -7.05
N PRO A 129 -6.83 -6.40 -7.99
CA PRO A 129 -7.51 -5.14 -8.29
C PRO A 129 -8.59 -4.82 -7.24
N ILE A 130 -8.16 -4.53 -6.01
CA ILE A 130 -9.04 -4.27 -4.85
C ILE A 130 -9.99 -3.08 -5.05
N GLY A 131 -9.69 -2.19 -5.99
CA GLY A 131 -10.53 -1.07 -6.36
C GLY A 131 -11.88 -1.52 -6.91
N ARG A 132 -11.92 -2.65 -7.65
CA ARG A 132 -13.14 -3.22 -8.25
C ARG A 132 -13.97 -2.16 -9.00
N GLY A 133 -13.31 -1.25 -9.71
CA GLY A 133 -13.95 -0.15 -10.46
C GLY A 133 -14.53 0.98 -9.60
N ARG A 134 -14.36 0.95 -8.27
CA ARG A 134 -14.75 2.07 -7.40
C ARG A 134 -14.02 3.34 -7.81
N THR A 135 -14.70 4.48 -7.65
CA THR A 135 -14.15 5.78 -8.06
C THR A 135 -13.40 6.41 -6.90
N VAL A 136 -12.21 6.94 -7.17
CA VAL A 136 -11.44 7.80 -6.26
C VAL A 136 -11.18 9.11 -6.97
N ILE A 137 -11.40 10.22 -6.25
CA ILE A 137 -11.08 11.56 -6.73
C ILE A 137 -9.80 11.99 -6.01
N LEU A 138 -8.79 12.42 -6.78
CA LEU A 138 -7.52 12.91 -6.26
C LEU A 138 -7.35 14.36 -6.71
N ASP A 139 -7.40 15.28 -5.75
CA ASP A 139 -6.99 16.67 -5.94
C ASP A 139 -5.49 16.78 -5.65
N TYR A 140 -4.71 17.18 -6.65
CA TYR A 140 -3.28 17.39 -6.48
C TYR A 140 -2.72 18.41 -7.49
N SER A 141 -1.48 18.85 -7.24
CA SER A 141 -0.84 20.00 -7.88
C SER A 141 -1.45 21.33 -7.41
N SER A 142 -2.65 21.64 -7.89
CA SER A 142 -3.51 22.75 -7.47
C SER A 142 -2.77 24.08 -7.22
N PRO A 143 -1.96 24.56 -8.19
CA PRO A 143 -1.23 25.81 -8.05
C PRO A 143 -2.17 27.02 -8.12
N ASN A 144 -1.70 28.13 -7.57
CA ASN A 144 -2.35 29.43 -7.78
C ASN A 144 -1.91 30.01 -9.13
N VAL A 145 -2.85 30.25 -10.04
CA VAL A 145 -2.58 30.69 -11.42
C VAL A 145 -1.94 32.10 -11.46
N ALA A 146 -2.20 32.93 -10.44
CA ALA A 146 -1.66 34.28 -10.36
C ALA A 146 -0.24 34.36 -9.78
N LYS A 147 0.40 33.22 -9.46
CA LYS A 147 1.76 33.17 -8.91
C LYS A 147 2.62 32.15 -9.65
N PRO A 148 3.91 32.42 -9.84
CA PRO A 148 4.82 31.44 -10.41
C PRO A 148 4.84 30.13 -9.59
N MET A 149 4.90 29.00 -10.28
CA MET A 149 5.06 27.71 -9.62
C MET A 149 6.48 27.58 -9.05
N HIS A 150 6.59 27.48 -7.73
CA HIS A 150 7.83 27.14 -7.02
C HIS A 150 7.87 25.66 -6.59
N ILE A 151 9.04 25.21 -6.09
CA ILE A 151 9.34 23.83 -5.61
C ILE A 151 8.31 23.26 -4.62
N GLY A 152 7.55 24.12 -3.93
CA GLY A 152 6.48 23.71 -3.02
C GLY A 152 5.34 23.00 -3.74
N HIS A 153 4.97 23.46 -4.95
CA HIS A 153 3.93 22.84 -5.76
C HIS A 153 4.35 21.48 -6.34
N ILE A 154 5.66 21.29 -6.58
CA ILE A 154 6.20 20.02 -7.09
C ILE A 154 5.89 18.86 -6.13
N ARG A 155 5.88 19.12 -4.81
CA ARG A 155 5.54 18.08 -3.82
C ARG A 155 4.14 17.52 -4.04
N SER A 156 3.14 18.39 -4.14
CA SER A 156 1.74 17.97 -4.38
C SER A 156 1.63 17.27 -5.73
N THR A 157 2.25 17.83 -6.78
CA THR A 157 2.25 17.25 -8.12
C THR A 157 2.79 15.82 -8.16
N VAL A 158 3.97 15.59 -7.55
CA VAL A 158 4.65 14.28 -7.60
C VAL A 158 3.94 13.25 -6.72
N ILE A 159 3.59 13.62 -5.48
CA ILE A 159 2.88 12.72 -4.56
C ILE A 159 1.51 12.34 -5.13
N GLY A 160 0.76 13.33 -5.62
CA GLY A 160 -0.54 13.10 -6.22
C GLY A 160 -0.48 12.23 -7.47
N ASN A 161 0.50 12.44 -8.36
CA ASN A 161 0.67 11.57 -9.52
C ASN A 161 1.08 10.14 -9.13
N ALA A 162 1.91 9.96 -8.10
CA ALA A 162 2.24 8.63 -7.59
C ALA A 162 0.99 7.91 -7.06
N LEU A 163 0.13 8.62 -6.33
CA LEU A 163 -1.14 8.09 -5.85
C LEU A 163 -2.13 7.79 -6.98
N ASP A 164 -2.22 8.63 -8.01
CA ASP A 164 -3.05 8.38 -9.21
C ASP A 164 -2.65 7.07 -9.89
N ARG A 165 -1.35 6.88 -10.16
CA ARG A 165 -0.82 5.64 -10.74
C ARG A 165 -1.10 4.43 -9.86
N LEU A 166 -0.86 4.55 -8.55
CA LEU A 166 -1.10 3.47 -7.59
C LEU A 166 -2.58 3.05 -7.57
N HIS A 167 -3.52 3.99 -7.49
CA HIS A 167 -4.94 3.67 -7.45
C HIS A 167 -5.43 3.07 -8.78
N ARG A 168 -4.93 3.56 -9.92
CA ARG A 168 -5.22 2.94 -11.23
C ARG A 168 -4.73 1.50 -11.29
N PHE A 169 -3.50 1.25 -10.85
CA PHE A 169 -2.92 -0.10 -10.78
C PHE A 169 -3.72 -1.04 -9.87
N LEU A 170 -4.25 -0.51 -8.75
CA LEU A 170 -5.16 -1.24 -7.85
C LEU A 170 -6.59 -1.41 -8.38
N GLY A 171 -6.88 -1.02 -9.63
CA GLY A 171 -8.17 -1.22 -10.28
C GLY A 171 -9.25 -0.20 -9.91
N TYR A 172 -8.88 0.99 -9.41
CA TYR A 172 -9.83 2.09 -9.21
C TYR A 172 -10.03 2.91 -10.48
N ARG A 173 -11.24 3.47 -10.64
CA ARG A 173 -11.47 4.57 -11.58
C ARG A 173 -10.99 5.86 -10.95
N VAL A 174 -9.84 6.38 -11.36
CA VAL A 174 -9.29 7.61 -10.79
C VAL A 174 -9.72 8.83 -11.60
N ILE A 175 -10.31 9.81 -10.92
CA ILE A 175 -10.55 11.16 -11.41
C ILE A 175 -9.48 12.05 -10.78
N ALA A 176 -8.53 12.51 -11.58
CA ALA A 176 -7.53 13.48 -11.16
C ALA A 176 -8.10 14.89 -11.36
N ASP A 177 -8.19 15.66 -10.28
CA ASP A 177 -8.58 17.06 -10.31
C ASP A 177 -7.34 17.93 -10.08
N ASN A 178 -7.16 18.92 -10.94
CA ASN A 178 -6.19 19.99 -10.70
C ASN A 178 -7.01 21.19 -10.26
N HIS A 179 -7.21 21.30 -8.95
CA HIS A 179 -8.09 22.29 -8.35
C HIS A 179 -7.41 23.67 -8.31
N LEU A 180 -7.32 24.29 -9.49
CA LEU A 180 -6.59 25.53 -9.67
C LEU A 180 -7.07 26.61 -8.70
N GLY A 181 -6.12 27.34 -8.12
CA GLY A 181 -6.39 28.56 -7.36
C GLY A 181 -6.71 29.73 -8.28
N ASP A 182 -7.73 29.59 -9.13
CA ASP A 182 -8.10 30.54 -10.19
C ASP A 182 -9.20 31.53 -9.79
N TRP A 183 -9.62 31.50 -8.52
CA TRP A 183 -10.61 32.42 -7.96
C TRP A 183 -10.11 33.06 -6.67
N GLY A 184 -10.24 34.39 -6.56
CA GLY A 184 -9.88 35.16 -5.36
C GLY A 184 -9.38 36.57 -5.65
N THR A 185 -9.04 37.32 -4.59
CA THR A 185 -8.61 38.73 -4.68
C THR A 185 -7.37 38.91 -5.54
N GLN A 186 -6.53 37.89 -5.65
CA GLN A 186 -5.35 37.88 -6.51
C GLN A 186 -5.66 38.20 -7.99
N PHE A 187 -6.83 37.77 -8.50
CA PHE A 187 -7.24 38.09 -9.87
C PHE A 187 -7.67 39.54 -10.03
N GLY A 188 -8.34 40.11 -9.02
CA GLY A 188 -8.69 41.54 -9.03
C GLY A 188 -7.44 42.42 -9.09
N ILE A 189 -6.42 42.06 -8.31
CA ILE A 189 -5.11 42.73 -8.30
C ILE A 189 -4.43 42.59 -9.66
N LEU A 190 -4.42 41.38 -10.24
CA LEU A 190 -3.83 41.15 -11.56
C LEU A 190 -4.55 41.93 -12.67
N ILE A 191 -5.89 41.99 -12.66
CA ILE A 191 -6.67 42.77 -13.63
C ILE A 191 -6.37 44.27 -13.51
N MET A 192 -6.28 44.79 -12.28
CA MET A 192 -5.88 46.18 -12.05
C MET A 192 -4.48 46.42 -12.62
N GLY A 193 -3.51 45.56 -12.27
CA GLY A 193 -2.14 45.65 -12.79
C GLY A 193 -2.07 45.59 -14.31
N TYR A 194 -2.86 44.73 -14.93
CA TYR A 194 -2.94 44.61 -16.38
C TYR A 194 -3.46 45.91 -17.03
N ARG A 195 -4.47 46.55 -16.43
CA ARG A 195 -5.05 47.79 -16.98
C ARG A 195 -4.14 49.01 -16.82
N HIS A 196 -3.25 49.02 -15.84
CA HIS A 196 -2.46 50.19 -15.49
C HIS A 196 -0.97 50.08 -15.82
N PHE A 197 -0.40 48.86 -15.84
CA PHE A 197 1.05 48.67 -15.83
C PHE A 197 1.60 47.75 -16.92
N VAL A 198 0.74 47.10 -17.72
CA VAL A 198 1.18 46.12 -18.72
C VAL A 198 2.03 46.78 -19.81
N ASP A 199 3.13 46.12 -20.16
CA ASP A 199 3.93 46.39 -21.34
C ASP A 199 3.58 45.34 -22.42
N PRO A 200 2.94 45.73 -23.54
CA PRO A 200 2.56 44.80 -24.60
C PRO A 200 3.74 44.03 -25.21
N GLN A 201 4.92 44.63 -25.28
CA GLN A 201 6.10 43.97 -25.84
C GLN A 201 6.64 42.93 -24.84
N ALA A 202 6.78 43.30 -23.57
CA ALA A 202 7.21 42.35 -22.53
C ALA A 202 6.23 41.19 -22.35
N LEU A 203 4.91 41.45 -22.48
CA LEU A 203 3.87 40.42 -22.43
C LEU A 203 4.02 39.41 -23.58
N GLN A 204 4.37 39.86 -24.78
CA GLN A 204 4.61 38.97 -25.93
C GLN A 204 5.89 38.15 -25.76
N GLU A 205 6.95 38.75 -25.23
CA GLU A 205 8.24 38.10 -25.06
C GLU A 205 8.25 37.08 -23.90
N ASN A 206 7.69 37.44 -22.74
CA ASN A 206 7.62 36.55 -21.59
C ASN A 206 6.36 36.82 -20.74
N PRO A 207 5.22 36.19 -21.09
CA PRO A 207 3.95 36.44 -20.43
C PRO A 207 3.97 36.20 -18.92
N ILE A 208 4.66 35.15 -18.45
CA ILE A 208 4.67 34.80 -17.03
C ILE A 208 5.42 35.86 -16.22
N ALA A 209 6.61 36.23 -16.68
CA ALA A 209 7.42 37.25 -16.01
C ALA A 209 6.72 38.62 -16.01
N GLU A 210 6.05 38.98 -17.11
CA GLU A 210 5.31 40.23 -17.20
C GLU A 210 4.08 40.24 -16.27
N LEU A 211 3.32 39.14 -16.23
CA LEU A 211 2.18 39.00 -15.32
C LEU A 211 2.62 39.01 -13.84
N GLU A 212 3.77 38.42 -13.51
CA GLU A 212 4.36 38.52 -12.17
C GLU A 212 4.77 39.97 -11.85
N ARG A 213 5.44 40.66 -12.78
CA ARG A 213 5.88 42.05 -12.60
C ARG A 213 4.71 42.99 -12.33
N ILE A 214 3.64 42.93 -13.14
CA ILE A 214 2.46 43.79 -12.92
C ILE A 214 1.71 43.41 -11.65
N TYR A 215 1.69 42.13 -11.27
CA TYR A 215 1.07 41.68 -10.03
C TYR A 215 1.81 42.25 -8.81
N VAL A 216 3.14 42.18 -8.78
CA VAL A 216 3.96 42.77 -7.70
C VAL A 216 3.77 44.29 -7.65
N ARG A 217 3.84 44.97 -8.79
CA ARG A 217 3.66 46.44 -8.89
C ARG A 217 2.28 46.90 -8.43
N SER A 218 1.27 46.03 -8.49
CA SER A 218 -0.09 46.36 -8.07
C SER A 218 -0.28 46.44 -6.55
N TYR A 219 0.74 46.07 -5.77
CA TYR A 219 0.76 46.23 -4.31
C TYR A 219 1.44 47.52 -3.84
N GLU A 220 2.06 48.28 -4.74
CA GLU A 220 2.67 49.60 -4.49
C GLU A 220 1.64 50.73 -4.60
#